data_AF-A0A7J2RI45-F1
#
_entry.id   AF-A0A7J2RI45-F1
#
_cell.length_a   1.000
_cell.length_b   1.000
_cell.length_c   1.000
_cell.angle_alpha   90.00
_cell.angle_beta   90.00
_cell.angle_gamma   90.00
#
_symmetry.space_group_name_H-M   'P 1'
#
loop_
_entity.id
_entity.type
_entity.pdbx_description
1 polymer ?
#
loop_
_entity_poly.entity_id
_entity_poly.type
_entity_poly.pdbx_seq_one_letter_code
_entity_poly.pdbx_strand_id
1 'polypeptide(L)'
;MSLGLKLKGISDYYQEQITLVMDVLFSTYYILKNEYIQIRDLLNSEDYRKRYTEYLKIIDQLETSAEGTGIYLSKQHQDILEKHREMRRNIPKSEHLMNMTLVYLLALFEGFNKNFFLTLLLNKPEQMKNRKKTMNYEKLLEFDSLENLHKHLAKKITNDLGYKDIDEFNNFLSEQYKIDLDKEFIKWEALRDNYYRRNIIVHNDGRISDLCIKKLNISPDLLNSKPIMNIDYFAEASNNIKTYMDFIFTSIKEKFKLNTSVRRFAPFPPNFDKPMVVKKGKDEIFKDD
;
A
#
# COMPACT_ATOMS: atom_id res chain seq x y z
N MET A 1 20.78 -18.30 -0.03
CA MET A 1 19.41 -18.25 -0.61
C MET A 1 19.50 -17.78 -2.06
N SER A 2 18.83 -18.47 -3.00
CA SER A 2 18.86 -18.09 -4.43
C SER A 2 18.20 -16.72 -4.64
N LEU A 3 18.56 -16.03 -5.74
CA LEU A 3 17.92 -14.76 -6.11
C LEU A 3 16.41 -14.92 -6.27
N GLY A 4 15.94 -16.02 -6.89
CA GLY A 4 14.51 -16.29 -7.05
C GLY A 4 13.78 -16.37 -5.71
N LEU A 5 14.35 -17.03 -4.70
CA LEU A 5 13.78 -17.08 -3.35
C LEU A 5 13.76 -15.71 -2.67
N LYS A 6 14.83 -14.91 -2.82
CA LYS A 6 14.88 -13.55 -2.26
C LYS A 6 13.78 -12.66 -2.84
N LEU A 7 13.63 -12.68 -4.17
CA LEU A 7 12.62 -11.88 -4.87
C LEU A 7 11.19 -12.35 -4.53
N LYS A 8 10.97 -13.66 -4.41
CA LYS A 8 9.68 -14.19 -3.97
C LYS A 8 9.35 -13.74 -2.55
N GLY A 9 10.31 -13.81 -1.63
CA GLY A 9 10.12 -13.32 -0.26
C GLY A 9 9.76 -11.83 -0.19
N ILE A 10 10.31 -10.99 -1.07
CA ILE A 10 9.91 -9.57 -1.17
C ILE A 10 8.45 -9.46 -1.65
N SER A 11 8.07 -10.20 -2.70
CA SER A 11 6.69 -10.22 -3.18
C SER A 11 5.72 -10.65 -2.09
N ASP A 12 6.00 -11.75 -1.41
CA ASP A 12 5.14 -12.32 -0.37
C ASP A 12 4.99 -11.34 0.81
N TYR A 13 6.09 -10.72 1.26
CA TYR A 13 6.07 -9.70 2.30
C TYR A 13 5.13 -8.54 1.95
N TYR A 14 5.25 -7.95 0.76
CA TYR A 14 4.41 -6.81 0.37
C TYR A 14 2.94 -7.21 0.16
N GLN A 15 2.67 -8.42 -0.33
CA GLN A 15 1.30 -8.93 -0.42
C GLN A 15 0.66 -9.13 0.96
N GLU A 16 1.42 -9.61 1.95
CA GLU A 16 0.97 -9.70 3.35
C GLU A 16 0.69 -8.31 3.92
N GLN A 17 1.56 -7.32 3.67
CA GLN A 17 1.31 -5.94 4.11
C GLN A 17 0.04 -5.35 3.48
N ILE A 18 -0.24 -5.65 2.20
CA ILE A 18 -1.50 -5.23 1.56
C ILE A 18 -2.70 -5.88 2.24
N THR A 19 -2.63 -7.19 2.56
CA THR A 19 -3.69 -7.88 3.29
C THR A 19 -3.96 -7.20 4.63
N LEU A 20 -2.90 -6.90 5.40
CA LEU A 20 -3.02 -6.23 6.70
C LEU A 20 -3.69 -4.86 6.57
N VAL A 21 -3.31 -4.05 5.59
CA VAL A 21 -3.94 -2.73 5.33
C VAL A 21 -5.44 -2.89 5.02
N MET A 22 -5.79 -3.90 4.23
CA MET A 22 -7.19 -4.18 3.90
C MET A 22 -7.98 -4.67 5.12
N ASP A 23 -7.41 -5.53 5.96
CA ASP A 23 -8.06 -5.99 7.19
C ASP A 23 -8.36 -4.83 8.14
N VAL A 24 -7.42 -3.88 8.27
CA VAL A 24 -7.61 -2.65 9.05
C VAL A 24 -8.72 -1.78 8.44
N LEU A 25 -8.73 -1.59 7.13
CA LEU A 25 -9.78 -0.85 6.42
C LEU A 25 -11.15 -1.48 6.68
N PHE A 26 -11.32 -2.78 6.43
CA PHE A 26 -12.60 -3.46 6.56
C PHE A 26 -13.11 -3.43 8.01
N SER A 27 -12.24 -3.72 8.98
CA SER A 27 -12.61 -3.72 10.40
C SER A 27 -13.03 -2.33 10.86
N THR A 28 -12.27 -1.30 10.51
CA THR A 28 -12.55 0.09 10.90
C THR A 28 -13.81 0.60 10.19
N TYR A 29 -13.97 0.32 8.90
CA TYR A 29 -15.15 0.69 8.13
C TYR A 29 -16.42 0.02 8.68
N TYR A 30 -16.34 -1.26 9.07
CA TYR A 30 -17.45 -1.99 9.68
C TYR A 30 -17.89 -1.33 10.99
N ILE A 31 -16.94 -0.95 11.87
CA ILE A 31 -17.22 -0.25 13.12
C ILE A 31 -17.91 1.09 12.83
N LEU A 32 -17.32 1.93 11.97
CA LEU A 32 -17.88 3.25 11.62
C LEU A 32 -19.28 3.15 11.01
N LYS A 33 -19.50 2.15 10.15
CA LYS A 33 -20.80 1.91 9.51
C LYS A 33 -21.85 1.48 10.53
N ASN A 34 -21.51 0.61 11.48
CA ASN A 34 -22.43 0.18 12.53
C ASN A 34 -22.77 1.32 13.49
N GLU A 35 -21.79 2.12 13.91
CA GLU A 35 -22.04 3.34 14.69
C GLU A 35 -22.99 4.29 13.95
N TYR A 36 -22.74 4.50 12.65
CA TYR A 36 -23.62 5.31 11.82
C TYR A 36 -25.05 4.77 11.77
N ILE A 37 -25.23 3.47 11.58
CA ILE A 37 -26.55 2.82 11.55
C ILE A 37 -27.25 3.00 12.91
N GLN A 38 -26.56 2.74 14.02
CA GLN A 38 -27.13 2.90 15.36
C GLN A 38 -27.56 4.35 15.63
N ILE A 39 -26.72 5.32 15.28
CA ILE A 39 -27.06 6.74 15.41
C ILE A 39 -28.25 7.08 14.51
N ARG A 40 -28.21 6.69 13.23
CA ARG A 40 -29.30 6.95 12.28
C ARG A 40 -30.64 6.36 12.77
N ASP A 41 -30.63 5.14 13.26
CA ASP A 41 -31.82 4.44 13.74
C ASP A 41 -32.36 5.11 15.02
N LEU A 42 -31.46 5.54 15.93
CA LEU A 42 -31.82 6.38 17.08
C LEU A 42 -32.46 7.71 16.63
N LEU A 43 -31.86 8.42 15.69
CA LEU A 43 -32.37 9.70 15.17
C LEU A 43 -33.74 9.54 14.48
N ASN A 44 -34.03 8.36 13.93
CA ASN A 44 -35.31 8.04 13.30
C ASN A 44 -36.36 7.49 14.27
N SER A 45 -36.00 7.21 15.52
CA SER A 45 -36.97 6.78 16.53
C SER A 45 -38.00 7.88 16.81
N GLU A 46 -39.25 7.47 17.05
CA GLU A 46 -40.34 8.40 17.33
C GLU A 46 -40.06 9.27 18.56
N ASP A 47 -39.52 8.66 19.61
CA ASP A 47 -39.10 9.35 20.82
C ASP A 47 -38.04 10.41 20.55
N TYR A 48 -37.01 10.10 19.76
CA TYR A 48 -35.98 11.08 19.41
C TYR A 48 -36.56 12.22 18.55
N ARG A 49 -37.42 11.91 17.57
CA ARG A 49 -38.07 12.93 16.73
C ARG A 49 -38.92 13.89 17.54
N LYS A 50 -39.64 13.37 18.53
CA LYS A 50 -40.43 14.20 19.46
C LYS A 50 -39.52 15.14 20.24
N ARG A 51 -38.47 14.62 20.87
CA ARG A 51 -37.47 15.40 21.61
C ARG A 51 -36.76 16.43 20.70
N TYR A 52 -36.45 16.07 19.46
CA TYR A 52 -35.85 16.98 18.47
C TYR A 52 -36.80 18.11 18.08
N THR A 53 -38.09 17.82 17.91
CA THR A 53 -39.11 18.83 17.62
C THR A 53 -39.26 19.81 18.78
N GLU A 54 -39.22 19.32 20.02
CA GLU A 54 -39.21 20.17 21.23
C GLU A 54 -37.95 21.05 21.28
N TYR A 55 -36.79 20.48 20.96
CA TYR A 55 -35.54 21.23 20.84
C TYR A 55 -35.62 22.35 19.79
N LEU A 56 -36.17 22.09 18.60
CA LEU A 56 -36.33 23.10 17.55
C LEU A 56 -37.21 24.27 17.99
N LYS A 57 -38.28 24.01 18.76
CA LYS A 57 -39.14 25.08 19.32
C LYS A 57 -38.36 26.01 20.26
N ILE A 58 -37.41 25.47 21.01
CA ILE A 58 -36.57 26.25 21.93
C ILE A 58 -35.57 27.11 21.15
N ILE A 59 -35.01 26.60 20.05
CA ILE A 59 -34.14 27.37 19.17
C ILE A 59 -34.90 28.51 18.49
N ASP A 60 -36.11 28.26 17.98
CA ASP A 60 -36.97 29.30 17.39
C ASP A 60 -37.34 30.40 18.40
N GLN A 61 -37.61 30.02 19.66
CA GLN A 61 -37.80 30.97 20.76
C GLN A 61 -36.54 31.79 21.08
N LEU A 62 -35.35 31.18 20.99
CA LEU A 62 -34.09 31.90 21.17
C LEU A 62 -33.87 32.94 20.07
N GLU A 63 -34.08 32.57 18.81
CA GLU A 63 -33.88 33.46 17.66
C GLU A 63 -34.85 34.65 17.66
N THR A 64 -36.03 34.49 18.27
CA THR A 64 -37.04 35.55 18.41
C THR A 64 -36.94 36.34 19.73
N SER A 65 -36.05 35.95 20.65
CA SER A 65 -35.86 36.62 21.93
C SER A 65 -34.92 37.84 21.82
N ALA A 66 -35.07 38.80 22.73
CA ALA A 66 -34.21 39.98 22.77
C ALA A 66 -32.75 39.59 23.05
N GLU A 67 -31.79 40.33 22.47
CA GLU A 67 -30.36 40.12 22.75
C GLU A 67 -30.09 40.16 24.26
N GLY A 68 -29.37 39.13 24.76
CA GLY A 68 -29.05 38.96 26.18
C GLY A 68 -30.00 38.06 26.96
N THR A 69 -31.07 37.53 26.35
CA THR A 69 -31.96 36.56 27.01
C THR A 69 -31.37 35.15 26.93
N GLY A 70 -30.77 34.65 28.01
CA GLY A 70 -30.26 33.29 28.07
C GLY A 70 -31.40 32.27 28.26
N ILE A 71 -31.44 31.21 27.45
CA ILE A 71 -32.33 30.06 27.67
C ILE A 71 -31.51 28.86 28.17
N TYR A 72 -32.01 28.21 29.22
CA TYR A 72 -31.39 27.02 29.78
C TYR A 72 -31.72 25.79 28.93
N LEU A 73 -30.71 25.16 28.34
CA LEU A 73 -30.86 23.87 27.68
C LEU A 73 -30.89 22.76 28.72
N SER A 74 -31.98 21.98 28.73
CA SER A 74 -32.05 20.75 29.52
C SER A 74 -30.97 19.75 29.07
N LYS A 75 -30.67 18.78 29.95
CA LYS A 75 -29.77 17.67 29.61
C LYS A 75 -30.22 16.91 28.36
N GLN A 76 -31.53 16.77 28.15
CA GLN A 76 -32.10 16.10 26.98
C GLN A 76 -31.79 16.87 25.67
N HIS A 77 -31.77 18.21 25.70
CA HIS A 77 -31.40 19.03 24.54
C HIS A 77 -29.91 18.93 24.21
N GLN A 78 -29.06 18.83 25.23
CA GLN A 78 -27.62 18.62 25.04
C GLN A 78 -27.32 17.25 24.41
N ASP A 79 -28.02 16.20 24.84
CA ASP A 79 -27.89 14.85 24.27
C ASP A 79 -28.23 14.84 22.77
N ILE A 80 -29.27 15.57 22.36
CA ILE A 80 -29.67 15.70 20.95
C ILE A 80 -28.55 16.33 20.11
N LEU A 81 -28.02 17.46 20.58
CA LEU A 81 -26.92 18.16 19.92
C LEU A 81 -25.70 17.26 19.77
N GLU A 82 -25.35 16.50 20.82
CA GLU A 82 -24.19 15.62 20.77
C GLU A 82 -24.40 14.46 19.78
N LYS A 83 -25.59 13.87 19.70
CA LYS A 83 -25.88 12.83 18.68
C LYS A 83 -25.80 13.34 17.25
N HIS A 84 -26.29 14.56 16.98
CA HIS A 84 -26.11 15.19 15.67
C HIS A 84 -24.64 15.55 15.38
N ARG A 85 -23.84 15.88 16.40
CA ARG A 85 -22.39 16.08 16.26
C ARG A 85 -21.67 14.77 15.98
N GLU A 86 -21.99 13.69 16.69
CA GLU A 86 -21.46 12.35 16.45
C GLU A 86 -21.70 11.91 15.00
N MET A 87 -22.93 12.07 14.48
CA MET A 87 -23.26 11.73 13.09
C MET A 87 -22.42 12.54 12.10
N ARG A 88 -22.34 13.87 12.29
CA ARG A 88 -21.53 14.75 11.43
C ARG A 88 -20.04 14.45 11.48
N ARG A 89 -19.53 13.95 12.61
CA ARG A 89 -18.13 13.54 12.76
C ARG A 89 -17.82 12.21 12.08
N ASN A 90 -18.78 11.31 11.91
CA ASN A 90 -18.49 9.97 11.39
C ASN A 90 -18.33 9.91 9.85
N ILE A 91 -19.03 10.74 9.08
CA ILE A 91 -18.89 10.78 7.61
C ILE A 91 -17.48 11.19 7.15
N PRO A 92 -16.88 12.29 7.67
CA PRO A 92 -15.51 12.68 7.32
C PRO A 92 -14.47 11.64 7.72
N LYS A 93 -14.69 10.89 8.81
CA LYS A 93 -13.78 9.82 9.25
C LYS A 93 -13.72 8.68 8.24
N SER A 94 -14.86 8.25 7.68
CA SER A 94 -14.88 7.18 6.68
C SER A 94 -14.22 7.60 5.37
N GLU A 95 -14.45 8.84 4.90
CA GLU A 95 -13.80 9.37 3.70
C GLU A 95 -12.27 9.46 3.92
N HIS A 96 -11.84 9.98 5.07
CA HIS A 96 -10.43 10.09 5.39
C HIS A 96 -9.75 8.71 5.49
N LEU A 97 -10.38 7.74 6.16
CA LEU A 97 -9.90 6.36 6.23
C LEU A 97 -9.67 5.79 4.83
N MET A 98 -10.69 5.89 3.97
CA MET A 98 -10.63 5.43 2.59
C MET A 98 -9.50 6.10 1.81
N ASN A 99 -9.42 7.44 1.85
CA ASN A 99 -8.37 8.19 1.18
C ASN A 99 -6.97 7.74 1.61
N MET A 100 -6.75 7.61 2.92
CA MET A 100 -5.47 7.17 3.46
C MET A 100 -5.16 5.72 3.10
N THR A 101 -6.15 4.83 3.04
CA THR A 101 -5.92 3.45 2.60
C THR A 101 -5.39 3.41 1.16
N LEU A 102 -5.95 4.17 0.21
CA LEU A 102 -5.41 4.19 -1.16
C LEU A 102 -3.96 4.69 -1.17
N VAL A 103 -3.67 5.74 -0.41
CA VAL A 103 -2.31 6.28 -0.27
C VAL A 103 -1.34 5.21 0.24
N TYR A 104 -1.71 4.46 1.29
CA TYR A 104 -0.88 3.39 1.82
C TYR A 104 -0.72 2.21 0.86
N LEU A 105 -1.77 1.80 0.16
CA LEU A 105 -1.70 0.73 -0.85
C LEU A 105 -0.69 1.07 -1.96
N LEU A 106 -0.73 2.30 -2.48
CA LEU A 106 0.21 2.72 -3.52
C LEU A 106 1.62 2.94 -2.97
N ALA A 107 1.77 3.35 -1.71
CA ALA A 107 3.09 3.41 -1.07
C ALA A 107 3.71 2.00 -0.95
N LEU A 108 2.90 0.96 -0.66
CA LEU A 108 3.36 -0.45 -0.67
C LEU A 108 3.75 -0.90 -2.07
N PHE A 109 2.99 -0.52 -3.10
CA PHE A 109 3.35 -0.77 -4.51
C PHE A 109 4.72 -0.13 -4.87
N GLU A 110 4.94 1.13 -4.51
CA GLU A 110 6.21 1.84 -4.74
C GLU A 110 7.37 1.20 -3.95
N GLY A 111 7.12 0.84 -2.69
CA GLY A 111 8.07 0.13 -1.83
C GLY A 111 8.48 -1.23 -2.39
N PHE A 112 7.51 -2.00 -2.90
CA PHE A 112 7.76 -3.26 -3.58
C PHE A 112 8.70 -3.05 -4.76
N ASN A 113 8.37 -2.14 -5.68
CA ASN A 113 9.19 -1.89 -6.86
C ASN A 113 10.61 -1.49 -6.49
N LYS A 114 10.76 -0.57 -5.53
CA LYS A 114 12.07 -0.14 -5.04
C LYS A 114 12.88 -1.31 -4.49
N ASN A 115 12.32 -2.10 -3.59
CA ASN A 115 13.04 -3.21 -2.94
C ASN A 115 13.33 -4.37 -3.90
N PHE A 116 12.36 -4.68 -4.77
CA PHE A 116 12.45 -5.75 -5.74
C PHE A 116 13.54 -5.45 -6.77
N PHE A 117 13.49 -4.28 -7.42
CA PHE A 117 14.50 -3.91 -8.41
C PHE A 117 15.88 -3.64 -7.78
N LEU A 118 15.94 -3.11 -6.55
CA LEU A 118 17.22 -2.96 -5.86
C LEU A 118 17.87 -4.33 -5.63
N THR A 119 17.10 -5.29 -5.13
CA THR A 119 17.58 -6.65 -4.92
C THR A 119 18.00 -7.30 -6.23
N LEU A 120 17.23 -7.12 -7.30
CA LEU A 120 17.57 -7.61 -8.64
C LEU A 120 18.92 -7.03 -9.10
N LEU A 121 19.07 -5.70 -9.11
CA LEU A 121 20.27 -5.02 -9.61
C LEU A 121 21.52 -5.34 -8.79
N LEU A 122 21.40 -5.50 -7.47
CA LEU A 122 22.52 -5.92 -6.62
C LEU A 122 23.02 -7.33 -6.92
N ASN A 123 22.15 -8.23 -7.40
CA ASN A 123 22.50 -9.61 -7.71
C ASN A 123 22.72 -9.84 -9.23
N LYS A 124 22.34 -8.87 -10.07
CA LYS A 124 22.45 -8.89 -11.54
C LYS A 124 22.99 -7.53 -12.06
N PRO A 125 24.26 -7.18 -11.75
CA PRO A 125 24.80 -5.86 -12.05
C PRO A 125 24.88 -5.56 -13.55
N GLU A 126 24.90 -6.58 -14.40
CA GLU A 126 24.88 -6.42 -15.86
C GLU A 126 23.61 -5.73 -16.37
N GLN A 127 22.52 -5.74 -15.59
CA GLN A 127 21.29 -5.01 -15.90
C GLN A 127 21.42 -3.49 -15.73
N MET A 128 22.47 -3.01 -15.06
CA MET A 128 22.73 -1.58 -14.91
C MET A 128 23.51 -0.98 -16.10
N LYS A 129 23.90 -1.80 -17.08
CA LYS A 129 24.66 -1.35 -18.25
C LYS A 129 23.79 -0.46 -19.13
N ASN A 130 23.92 0.86 -18.96
CA ASN A 130 23.28 1.84 -19.82
C ASN A 130 24.33 2.70 -20.53
N ARG A 131 24.42 2.56 -21.86
CA ARG A 131 25.39 3.31 -22.69
C ARG A 131 25.18 4.83 -22.65
N LYS A 132 23.99 5.31 -22.25
CA LYS A 132 23.65 6.74 -22.17
C LYS A 132 24.07 7.40 -20.84
N LYS A 133 24.27 6.64 -19.77
CA LYS A 133 24.68 7.19 -18.46
C LYS A 133 26.19 7.05 -18.30
N THR A 134 26.89 8.18 -18.26
CA THR A 134 28.35 8.24 -18.02
C THR A 134 28.65 8.65 -16.58
N MET A 135 29.75 8.14 -16.03
CA MET A 135 30.31 8.57 -14.74
C MET A 135 31.74 9.04 -14.99
N ASN A 136 32.13 10.17 -14.40
CA ASN A 136 33.49 10.68 -14.53
C ASN A 136 34.46 9.91 -13.60
N TYR A 137 35.75 9.99 -13.89
CA TYR A 137 36.78 9.30 -13.09
C TYR A 137 36.86 9.81 -11.66
N GLU A 138 36.67 11.11 -11.44
CA GLU A 138 36.65 11.71 -10.10
C GLU A 138 35.60 11.03 -9.21
N LYS A 139 34.37 10.89 -9.69
CA LYS A 139 33.31 10.21 -8.93
C LYS A 139 33.58 8.72 -8.72
N LEU A 140 34.23 8.05 -9.67
CA LEU A 140 34.62 6.65 -9.53
C LEU A 140 35.67 6.45 -8.43
N LEU A 141 36.61 7.39 -8.29
CA LEU A 141 37.66 7.36 -7.28
C LEU A 141 37.14 7.65 -5.86
N GLU A 142 35.92 8.20 -5.71
CA GLU A 142 35.28 8.37 -4.40
C GLU A 142 34.83 7.05 -3.74
N PHE A 143 34.84 5.92 -4.46
CA PHE A 143 34.36 4.65 -3.92
C PHE A 143 35.52 3.73 -3.49
N ASP A 144 35.49 3.30 -2.23
CA ASP A 144 36.51 2.40 -1.65
C ASP A 144 36.53 0.99 -2.29
N SER A 145 35.45 0.61 -2.96
CA SER A 145 35.34 -0.70 -3.58
C SER A 145 34.32 -0.72 -4.72
N LEU A 146 34.51 -1.67 -5.65
CA LEU A 146 33.51 -1.95 -6.70
C LEU A 146 32.15 -2.35 -6.12
N GLU A 147 32.11 -3.02 -4.97
CA GLU A 147 30.85 -3.36 -4.30
C GLU A 147 30.09 -2.10 -3.84
N ASN A 148 30.80 -1.12 -3.27
CA ASN A 148 30.21 0.15 -2.86
C ASN A 148 29.71 0.95 -4.07
N LEU A 149 30.47 0.97 -5.16
CA LEU A 149 30.03 1.55 -6.43
C LEU A 149 28.76 0.86 -6.95
N HIS A 150 28.72 -0.48 -6.97
CA HIS A 150 27.54 -1.24 -7.41
C HIS A 150 26.31 -0.92 -6.56
N LYS A 151 26.45 -0.88 -5.23
CA LYS A 151 25.36 -0.52 -4.32
C LYS A 151 24.87 0.90 -4.57
N HIS A 152 25.79 1.85 -4.80
CA HIS A 152 25.44 3.23 -5.09
C HIS A 152 24.65 3.35 -6.40
N LEU A 153 25.14 2.72 -7.48
CA LEU A 153 24.47 2.74 -8.78
C LEU A 153 23.07 2.09 -8.73
N ALA A 154 22.96 0.93 -8.07
CA ALA A 154 21.67 0.24 -7.92
C ALA A 154 20.67 1.11 -7.14
N LYS A 155 21.10 1.73 -6.03
CA LYS A 155 20.28 2.67 -5.26
C LYS A 155 19.88 3.90 -6.07
N LYS A 156 20.80 4.46 -6.86
CA LYS A 156 20.51 5.61 -7.71
C LYS A 156 19.41 5.27 -8.72
N ILE A 157 19.55 4.14 -9.42
CA ILE A 157 18.54 3.69 -10.39
C ILE A 157 17.20 3.47 -9.69
N THR A 158 17.14 2.78 -8.56
CA THR A 158 15.86 2.51 -7.89
C THR A 158 15.25 3.71 -7.20
N ASN A 159 16.05 4.69 -6.77
CA ASN A 159 15.53 5.97 -6.30
C ASN A 159 14.96 6.78 -7.47
N ASP A 160 15.64 6.82 -8.63
CA ASP A 160 15.12 7.47 -9.84
C ASP A 160 13.75 6.87 -10.22
N LEU A 161 13.55 5.54 -10.07
CA LEU A 161 12.25 4.90 -10.30
C LEU A 161 11.16 5.39 -9.35
N GLY A 162 11.48 5.69 -8.09
CA GLY A 162 10.52 6.18 -7.11
C GLY A 162 10.00 7.59 -7.40
N TYR A 163 10.69 8.36 -8.26
CA TYR A 163 10.25 9.70 -8.68
C TYR A 163 9.47 9.70 -10.00
N LYS A 164 9.43 8.57 -10.70
CA LYS A 164 8.73 8.44 -11.98
C LYS A 164 7.23 8.31 -11.78
N ASP A 165 6.47 8.88 -12.71
CA ASP A 165 5.05 8.54 -12.79
C ASP A 165 4.88 7.08 -13.27
N ILE A 166 3.66 6.55 -13.13
CA ILE A 166 3.40 5.16 -13.46
C ILE A 166 3.63 4.84 -14.95
N ASP A 167 3.41 5.81 -15.86
CA ASP A 167 3.63 5.65 -17.30
C ASP A 167 5.13 5.60 -17.63
N GLU A 168 5.91 6.50 -17.03
CA GLU A 168 7.36 6.51 -17.13
C GLU A 168 7.98 5.24 -16.55
N PHE A 169 7.37 4.69 -15.50
CA PHE A 169 7.78 3.42 -14.93
C PHE A 169 7.47 2.24 -15.87
N ASN A 170 6.32 2.22 -16.56
CA ASN A 170 6.07 1.26 -17.64
C ASN A 170 7.14 1.35 -18.74
N ASN A 171 7.48 2.57 -19.19
CA ASN A 171 8.53 2.78 -20.19
C ASN A 171 9.87 2.20 -19.72
N PHE A 172 10.22 2.40 -18.45
CA PHE A 172 11.43 1.80 -17.88
C PHE A 172 11.41 0.26 -17.95
N LEU A 173 10.29 -0.38 -17.60
CA LEU A 173 10.15 -1.85 -17.69
C LEU A 173 10.27 -2.34 -19.13
N SER A 174 9.67 -1.64 -20.09
CA SER A 174 9.73 -1.99 -21.50
C SER A 174 11.14 -1.83 -22.07
N GLU A 175 11.83 -0.74 -21.73
CA GLU A 175 13.19 -0.48 -22.19
C GLU A 175 14.20 -1.47 -21.61
N GLN A 176 14.21 -1.63 -20.28
CA GLN A 176 15.22 -2.41 -19.57
C GLN A 176 14.92 -3.90 -19.55
N TYR A 177 13.65 -4.26 -19.30
CA TYR A 177 13.25 -5.64 -19.08
C TYR A 177 12.40 -6.22 -20.20
N LYS A 178 12.03 -5.43 -21.22
CA LYS A 178 11.16 -5.88 -22.32
C LYS A 178 9.82 -6.41 -21.79
N ILE A 179 9.28 -5.71 -20.79
CA ILE A 179 7.98 -5.95 -20.18
C ILE A 179 7.13 -4.72 -20.46
N ASP A 180 6.09 -4.86 -21.27
CA ASP A 180 5.15 -3.80 -21.61
C ASP A 180 3.84 -4.00 -20.85
N LEU A 181 3.62 -3.25 -19.76
CA LEU A 181 2.46 -3.43 -18.90
C LEU A 181 1.14 -3.20 -19.66
N ASP A 182 1.13 -2.26 -20.61
CA ASP A 182 -0.05 -1.94 -21.40
C ASP A 182 -0.54 -3.14 -22.24
N LYS A 183 0.41 -3.94 -22.74
CA LYS A 183 0.10 -5.09 -23.61
C LYS A 183 0.03 -6.42 -22.87
N GLU A 184 0.81 -6.58 -21.82
CA GLU A 184 1.03 -7.86 -21.16
C GLU A 184 0.29 -7.97 -19.82
N PHE A 185 -0.02 -6.86 -19.15
CA PHE A 185 -0.72 -6.85 -17.88
C PHE A 185 -2.18 -6.41 -18.05
N ILE A 186 -3.09 -7.39 -18.04
CA ILE A 186 -4.54 -7.19 -18.27
C ILE A 186 -5.17 -6.09 -17.40
N LYS A 187 -4.64 -5.88 -16.19
CA LYS A 187 -5.16 -4.90 -15.22
C LYS A 187 -4.39 -3.57 -15.23
N TRP A 188 -3.64 -3.29 -16.29
CA TRP A 188 -2.83 -2.09 -16.40
C TRP A 188 -3.65 -0.81 -16.23
N GLU A 189 -4.72 -0.64 -17.00
CA GLU A 189 -5.57 0.56 -16.92
C GLU A 189 -6.18 0.75 -15.51
N ALA A 190 -6.57 -0.34 -14.86
CA ALA A 190 -7.12 -0.28 -13.50
C ALA A 190 -6.06 0.13 -12.47
N LEU A 191 -4.84 -0.43 -12.55
CA LEU A 191 -3.72 -0.04 -11.70
C LEU A 191 -3.31 1.42 -11.95
N ARG A 192 -3.35 1.86 -13.21
CA ARG A 192 -3.08 3.21 -13.64
C ARG A 192 -4.10 4.21 -13.08
N ASP A 193 -5.39 3.90 -13.13
CA ASP A 193 -6.43 4.66 -12.42
C ASP A 193 -6.13 4.75 -10.92
N ASN A 194 -5.83 3.62 -10.26
CA ASN A 194 -5.51 3.62 -8.82
C ASN A 194 -4.36 4.58 -8.47
N TYR A 195 -3.32 4.60 -9.29
CA TYR A 195 -2.16 5.49 -9.11
C TYR A 195 -2.54 6.98 -9.26
N TYR A 196 -3.25 7.34 -10.33
CA TYR A 196 -3.63 8.74 -10.56
C TYR A 196 -4.67 9.24 -9.57
N ARG A 197 -5.58 8.39 -9.09
CA ARG A 197 -6.48 8.75 -7.98
C ARG A 197 -5.75 9.00 -6.68
N ARG A 198 -4.73 8.20 -6.35
CA ARG A 198 -3.86 8.50 -5.20
C ARG A 198 -3.25 9.89 -5.34
N ASN A 199 -2.76 10.24 -6.53
CA ASN A 199 -2.15 11.56 -6.74
C ASN A 199 -3.15 12.70 -6.57
N ILE A 200 -4.40 12.53 -7.01
CA ILE A 200 -5.49 13.49 -6.75
C ILE A 200 -5.72 13.69 -5.24
N ILE A 201 -5.78 12.60 -4.49
CA ILE A 201 -6.00 12.63 -3.03
C ILE A 201 -4.86 13.40 -2.34
N VAL A 202 -3.61 13.12 -2.71
CA VAL A 202 -2.43 13.70 -2.05
C VAL A 202 -2.19 15.16 -2.47
N HIS A 203 -2.40 15.49 -3.74
CA HIS A 203 -1.92 16.76 -4.31
C HIS A 203 -3.01 17.75 -4.69
N ASN A 204 -4.29 17.35 -4.69
CA ASN A 204 -5.38 18.22 -5.15
C ASN A 204 -6.62 18.18 -4.25
N ASP A 205 -6.45 17.95 -2.94
CA ASP A 205 -7.56 17.87 -1.96
C ASP A 205 -8.68 16.89 -2.38
N GLY A 206 -8.28 15.81 -3.06
CA GLY A 206 -9.21 14.84 -3.61
C GLY A 206 -10.04 15.32 -4.80
N ARG A 207 -9.69 16.43 -5.46
CA ARG A 207 -10.40 16.95 -6.63
C ARG A 207 -9.73 16.57 -7.95
N ILE A 208 -10.51 16.22 -8.96
CA ILE A 208 -9.98 15.85 -10.28
C ILE A 208 -9.40 17.10 -10.97
N SER A 209 -8.19 16.98 -11.50
CA SER A 209 -7.49 18.02 -12.26
C SER A 209 -7.49 17.75 -13.77
N ASP A 210 -7.18 18.79 -14.57
CA ASP A 210 -7.00 18.66 -16.02
C ASP A 210 -5.92 17.63 -16.39
N LEU A 211 -4.86 17.54 -15.59
CA LEU A 211 -3.80 16.54 -15.79
C LEU A 211 -4.35 15.12 -15.66
N CYS A 212 -5.19 14.88 -14.64
CA CYS A 212 -5.82 13.57 -14.46
C CYS A 212 -6.75 13.24 -15.63
N ILE A 213 -7.59 14.20 -16.06
CA ILE A 213 -8.50 14.04 -17.20
C ILE A 213 -7.73 13.61 -18.45
N LYS A 214 -6.63 14.30 -18.76
CA LYS A 214 -5.78 13.98 -19.92
C LYS A 214 -5.09 12.64 -19.78
N LYS A 215 -4.54 12.33 -18.60
CA LYS A 215 -3.81 11.08 -18.37
C LYS A 215 -4.75 9.88 -18.44
N LEU A 216 -5.90 9.92 -17.76
CA LEU A 216 -6.86 8.80 -17.71
C LEU A 216 -7.88 8.79 -18.85
N ASN A 217 -7.89 9.81 -19.72
CA ASN A 217 -8.86 9.96 -20.81
C ASN A 217 -10.33 9.86 -20.33
N ILE A 218 -10.64 10.53 -19.22
CA ILE A 218 -12.00 10.58 -18.63
C ILE A 218 -12.75 11.84 -19.05
N SER A 219 -14.06 11.90 -18.78
CA SER A 219 -14.88 13.06 -19.16
C SER A 219 -14.39 14.37 -18.52
N PRO A 220 -14.25 15.47 -19.29
CA PRO A 220 -13.96 16.80 -18.77
C PRO A 220 -14.98 17.32 -17.75
N ASP A 221 -16.23 16.84 -17.79
CA ASP A 221 -17.29 17.24 -16.87
C ASP A 221 -16.99 16.89 -15.41
N LEU A 222 -16.02 15.99 -15.19
CA LEU A 222 -15.56 15.59 -13.86
C LEU A 222 -14.54 16.56 -13.26
N LEU A 223 -14.12 17.62 -13.96
CA LEU A 223 -13.18 18.60 -13.45
C LEU A 223 -13.65 19.18 -12.10
N ASN A 224 -12.74 19.29 -11.13
CA ASN A 224 -12.98 19.74 -9.76
C ASN A 224 -13.95 18.89 -8.91
N SER A 225 -14.51 17.81 -9.47
CA SER A 225 -15.31 16.84 -8.72
C SER A 225 -14.43 15.93 -7.87
N LYS A 226 -15.01 15.30 -6.84
CA LYS A 226 -14.34 14.27 -6.03
C LYS A 226 -14.58 12.89 -6.63
N PRO A 227 -13.56 12.02 -6.74
CA PRO A 227 -13.75 10.66 -7.21
C PRO A 227 -14.60 9.87 -6.22
N ILE A 228 -15.57 9.12 -6.73
CA ILE A 228 -16.35 8.18 -5.93
C ILE A 228 -15.45 6.96 -5.65
N MET A 229 -15.24 6.66 -4.36
CA MET A 229 -14.51 5.48 -3.91
C MET A 229 -15.35 4.77 -2.84
N ASN A 230 -15.83 3.58 -3.18
CA ASN A 230 -16.55 2.71 -2.27
C ASN A 230 -15.62 1.57 -1.81
N ILE A 231 -16.10 0.73 -0.91
CA ILE A 231 -15.30 -0.37 -0.38
C ILE A 231 -14.84 -1.36 -1.48
N ASP A 232 -15.66 -1.54 -2.52
CA ASP A 232 -15.34 -2.44 -3.64
C ASP A 232 -14.15 -1.92 -4.44
N TYR A 233 -14.03 -0.60 -4.62
CA TYR A 233 -12.89 0.04 -5.25
C TYR A 233 -11.57 -0.32 -4.53
N PHE A 234 -11.57 -0.34 -3.20
CA PHE A 234 -10.36 -0.69 -2.43
C PHE A 234 -10.03 -2.18 -2.52
N ALA A 235 -11.04 -3.04 -2.52
CA ALA A 235 -10.84 -4.47 -2.75
C ALA A 235 -10.20 -4.71 -4.12
N GLU A 236 -10.72 -4.05 -5.16
CA GLU A 236 -10.19 -4.12 -6.51
C GLU A 236 -8.77 -3.55 -6.61
N ALA A 237 -8.52 -2.36 -6.04
CA ALA A 237 -7.20 -1.74 -6.03
C ALA A 237 -6.15 -2.63 -5.36
N SER A 238 -6.48 -3.21 -4.20
CA SER A 238 -5.59 -4.14 -3.51
C SER A 238 -5.27 -5.38 -4.35
N ASN A 239 -6.28 -5.91 -5.06
CA ASN A 239 -6.13 -7.05 -5.95
C ASN A 239 -5.29 -6.70 -7.17
N ASN A 240 -5.51 -5.53 -7.78
CA ASN A 240 -4.72 -5.04 -8.92
C ASN A 240 -3.24 -4.97 -8.55
N ILE A 241 -2.92 -4.40 -7.39
CA ILE A 241 -1.54 -4.30 -6.90
C ILE A 241 -0.93 -5.69 -6.64
N LYS A 242 -1.65 -6.61 -5.98
CA LYS A 242 -1.17 -7.97 -5.74
C LYS A 242 -0.89 -8.72 -7.06
N THR A 243 -1.84 -8.68 -7.99
CA THR A 243 -1.69 -9.32 -9.31
C THR A 243 -0.53 -8.71 -10.12
N TYR A 244 -0.29 -7.41 -9.98
CA TYR A 244 0.88 -6.76 -10.56
C TYR A 244 2.19 -7.30 -9.97
N MET A 245 2.28 -7.48 -8.64
CA MET A 245 3.48 -8.03 -7.99
C MET A 245 3.78 -9.45 -8.48
N ASP A 246 2.75 -10.29 -8.58
CA ASP A 246 2.87 -11.65 -9.13
C ASP A 246 3.29 -11.65 -10.59
N PHE A 247 2.72 -10.75 -11.41
CA PHE A 247 3.09 -10.57 -12.80
C PHE A 247 4.58 -10.22 -12.94
N ILE A 248 5.04 -9.15 -12.26
CA ILE A 248 6.44 -8.72 -12.31
C ILE A 248 7.38 -9.82 -11.84
N PHE A 249 7.06 -10.49 -10.73
CA PHE A 249 7.87 -11.58 -10.23
C PHE A 249 7.99 -12.70 -11.27
N THR A 250 6.87 -13.10 -11.88
CA THR A 250 6.82 -14.16 -12.89
C THR A 250 7.62 -13.80 -14.14
N SER A 251 7.40 -12.61 -14.71
CA SER A 251 8.12 -12.14 -15.90
C SER A 251 9.63 -12.08 -15.66
N ILE A 252 10.06 -11.60 -14.50
CA ILE A 252 11.49 -11.52 -14.13
C ILE A 252 12.07 -12.92 -13.85
N LYS A 253 11.31 -13.79 -13.18
CA LYS A 253 11.70 -15.17 -12.93
C LYS A 253 11.95 -15.92 -14.23
N GLU A 254 11.04 -15.80 -15.20
CA GLU A 254 11.14 -16.45 -16.51
C GLU A 254 12.30 -15.90 -17.33
N LYS A 255 12.39 -14.58 -17.44
CA LYS A 255 13.46 -13.89 -18.19
C LYS A 255 14.86 -14.31 -17.71
N PHE A 256 15.07 -14.42 -16.40
CA PHE A 256 16.36 -14.75 -15.82
C PHE A 256 16.50 -16.22 -15.38
N LYS A 257 15.51 -17.08 -15.68
CA LYS A 257 15.46 -18.49 -15.30
C LYS A 257 15.77 -18.72 -13.82
N LEU A 258 15.13 -17.93 -12.94
CA LEU A 258 15.43 -17.92 -11.52
C LEU A 258 14.88 -19.17 -10.82
N ASN A 259 15.73 -19.83 -10.02
CA ASN A 259 15.32 -20.96 -9.20
C ASN A 259 14.59 -20.49 -7.93
N THR A 260 13.34 -20.94 -7.77
CA THR A 260 12.47 -20.65 -6.62
C THR A 260 12.25 -21.86 -5.71
N SER A 261 12.84 -23.01 -6.03
CA SER A 261 12.74 -24.20 -5.20
C SER A 261 13.62 -24.05 -3.98
N VAL A 262 13.04 -24.15 -2.79
CA VAL A 262 13.81 -24.43 -1.58
C VAL A 262 14.42 -25.81 -1.79
N ARG A 263 15.75 -25.94 -1.74
CA ARG A 263 16.36 -27.27 -1.55
C ARG A 263 15.79 -27.77 -0.23
N ARG A 264 14.78 -28.64 -0.29
CA ARG A 264 14.39 -29.43 0.87
C ARG A 264 15.70 -30.12 1.27
N PHE A 265 16.24 -29.78 2.44
CA PHE A 265 17.23 -30.65 3.04
C PHE A 265 16.63 -32.04 3.00
N ALA A 266 17.44 -33.03 2.60
CA ALA A 266 17.00 -34.42 2.61
C ALA A 266 16.28 -34.64 3.95
N PRO A 267 15.09 -35.28 3.96
CA PRO A 267 14.42 -35.56 5.22
C PRO A 267 15.47 -36.13 6.16
N PHE A 268 15.58 -35.58 7.37
CA PHE A 268 16.49 -36.10 8.37
C PHE A 268 16.31 -37.62 8.37
N PRO A 269 17.40 -38.40 8.26
CA PRO A 269 17.28 -39.84 8.20
C PRO A 269 16.37 -40.29 9.35
N PRO A 270 15.36 -41.16 9.10
CA PRO A 270 14.28 -41.46 10.04
C PRO A 270 14.71 -42.20 11.32
N ASN A 271 16.00 -42.17 11.68
CA ASN A 271 16.64 -42.89 12.77
C ASN A 271 17.25 -41.95 13.84
N PHE A 272 16.64 -40.80 14.12
CA PHE A 272 17.05 -39.98 15.27
C PHE A 272 16.64 -40.58 16.63
N ASP A 273 15.79 -41.61 16.65
CA ASP A 273 15.44 -42.36 17.86
C ASP A 273 16.47 -43.43 18.23
N LYS A 274 17.52 -43.63 17.43
CA LYS A 274 18.63 -44.49 17.84
C LYS A 274 19.57 -43.66 18.72
N PRO A 275 19.81 -44.05 19.99
CA PRO A 275 20.78 -43.36 20.82
C PRO A 275 22.13 -43.29 20.08
N MET A 276 22.73 -42.11 20.03
CA MET A 276 24.10 -41.96 19.55
C MET A 276 25.00 -42.87 20.39
N VAL A 277 25.41 -43.99 19.81
CA VAL A 277 26.45 -44.84 20.40
C VAL A 277 27.75 -44.09 20.21
N VAL A 278 28.12 -43.30 21.22
CA VAL A 278 29.48 -42.79 21.37
C VAL A 278 30.36 -44.01 21.62
N LYS A 279 31.01 -44.52 20.58
CA LYS A 279 32.10 -45.48 20.76
C LYS A 279 33.18 -44.75 21.57
N LYS A 280 33.36 -45.13 22.84
CA LYS A 280 34.59 -44.82 23.57
C LYS A 280 35.75 -45.33 22.72
N GLY A 281 36.51 -44.40 22.16
CA GLY A 281 37.80 -44.72 21.58
C GLY A 281 38.63 -45.44 22.64
N LYS A 282 39.27 -46.54 22.26
CA LYS A 282 40.29 -47.15 23.09
C LYS A 282 41.40 -46.12 23.25
N ASP A 283 41.70 -45.78 24.49
CA ASP A 283 42.91 -45.08 24.86
C ASP A 283 44.11 -45.93 24.40
N GLU A 284 44.73 -45.54 23.30
CA GLU A 284 46.09 -45.98 22.99
C GLU A 284 47.05 -45.02 23.69
N ILE A 285 47.56 -45.51 24.80
CA ILE A 285 48.69 -45.00 25.56
C ILE A 285 49.90 -44.97 24.62
N PHE A 286 50.32 -43.79 24.19
CA PHE A 286 51.70 -43.59 23.76
C PHE A 286 52.58 -43.59 25.01
N LYS A 287 53.48 -44.57 25.09
CA LYS A 287 54.63 -44.58 25.99
C LYS A 287 55.68 -43.64 25.43
N ASP A 288 56.19 -42.76 26.28
CA ASP A 288 57.51 -42.15 26.11
C ASP A 288 58.57 -43.24 26.32
N ASP A 289 59.43 -43.43 25.32
CA ASP A 289 60.86 -43.78 25.40
C ASP A 289 61.49 -43.62 24.01
#